data_AF-A0A7X7GJL2-F1
#
_entry.id   AF-A0A7X7GJL2-F1
#
_cell.length_a   1.000
_cell.length_b   1.000
_cell.length_c   1.000
_cell.angle_alpha   90.00
_cell.angle_beta   90.00
_cell.angle_gamma   90.00
#
_symmetry.space_group_name_H-M   'P 1'
#
loop_
_entity.id
_entity.type
_entity.pdbx_description
1 polymer ?
#
loop_
_entity_poly.entity_id
_entity_poly.type
_entity_poly.pdbx_seq_one_letter_code
_entity_poly.pdbx_strand_id
1 'polypeptide(L)'
;MSAKKVKPVKYSPEPTSNTSTYILGGIAVVIIAVLVIGGVLWQSGSTDSRNDGYGTVSNAAVDVTLDDDGTILLGLPDAATTIDIFEDPMCPYCAELEHEHGQELAQAIDEGTVAVRYHILAFLDRLSSSGDYSTRAVAANQCVAETGDAIAFSAFHAAIFSPDNQPAEGGDSDHSNEQLAQ
;
A
#
# COMPACT_ATOMS: atom_id res chain seq x y z
N MET A 1 17.46 -47.76 79.53
CA MET A 1 17.40 -46.99 78.27
C MET A 1 16.43 -45.84 78.49
N SER A 2 16.90 -44.58 78.55
CA SER A 2 16.03 -43.42 78.79
C SER A 2 16.26 -42.38 77.70
N ALA A 3 15.18 -42.04 76.98
CA ALA A 3 15.22 -41.30 75.73
C ALA A 3 15.50 -39.81 75.94
N LYS A 4 16.40 -39.24 75.12
CA LYS A 4 16.61 -37.78 75.02
C LYS A 4 15.38 -37.12 74.41
N LYS A 5 14.79 -36.15 75.10
CA LYS A 5 13.80 -35.22 74.52
C LYS A 5 14.50 -34.10 73.78
N VAL A 6 14.30 -34.01 72.48
CA VAL A 6 14.69 -32.88 71.63
C VAL A 6 13.54 -31.88 71.58
N LYS A 7 13.83 -30.58 71.76
CA LYS A 7 12.83 -29.52 71.74
C LYS A 7 12.39 -29.23 70.29
N PRO A 8 11.09 -28.99 70.03
CA PRO A 8 10.62 -28.65 68.69
C PRO A 8 11.07 -27.23 68.33
N VAL A 9 11.78 -27.10 67.20
CA VAL A 9 12.12 -25.81 66.61
C VAL A 9 10.89 -25.33 65.84
N LYS A 10 10.36 -24.16 66.22
CA LYS A 10 9.27 -23.52 65.48
C LYS A 10 9.82 -22.94 64.17
N TYR A 11 9.38 -23.50 63.05
CA TYR A 11 9.66 -22.98 61.73
C TYR A 11 8.54 -22.01 61.31
N SER A 12 8.89 -20.75 61.03
CA SER A 12 7.97 -19.78 60.44
C SER A 12 8.44 -19.54 59.00
N PRO A 13 7.68 -19.96 57.98
CA PRO A 13 8.07 -19.73 56.60
C PRO A 13 8.03 -18.23 56.29
N GLU A 14 9.11 -17.73 55.70
CA GLU A 14 9.17 -16.37 55.15
C GLU A 14 8.53 -16.39 53.76
N PRO A 15 7.61 -15.46 53.43
CA PRO A 15 6.97 -15.45 52.12
C PRO A 15 8.00 -15.20 51.03
N THR A 16 8.08 -16.11 50.05
CA THR A 16 9.10 -16.14 49.00
C THR A 16 8.94 -15.07 47.92
N SER A 17 7.82 -14.34 47.88
CA SER A 17 7.58 -13.28 46.90
C SER A 17 7.31 -11.93 47.57
N ASN A 18 8.17 -10.96 47.29
CA ASN A 18 8.04 -9.60 47.77
C ASN A 18 6.99 -8.84 46.93
N THR A 19 6.07 -8.12 47.58
CA THR A 19 5.08 -7.27 46.89
C THR A 19 5.74 -6.27 45.94
N SER A 20 6.98 -5.86 46.22
CA SER A 20 7.81 -5.05 45.34
C SER A 20 8.05 -5.67 43.95
N THR A 21 8.11 -7.00 43.82
CA THR A 21 8.30 -7.68 42.52
C THR A 21 7.05 -7.54 41.65
N TYR A 22 5.86 -7.64 42.24
CA TYR A 22 4.59 -7.42 41.53
C TYR A 22 4.41 -5.94 41.15
N ILE A 23 4.83 -5.02 42.02
CA ILE A 23 4.79 -3.57 41.73
C ILE A 23 5.75 -3.24 40.58
N LEU A 24 6.99 -3.74 40.60
CA LEU A 24 7.94 -3.55 39.48
C LEU A 24 7.42 -4.17 38.19
N GLY A 25 6.85 -5.38 38.26
CA GLY A 25 6.25 -6.03 37.09
C GLY A 25 5.10 -5.21 36.50
N GLY A 26 4.20 -4.69 37.35
CA GLY A 26 3.10 -3.84 36.92
C GLY A 26 3.58 -2.54 36.27
N ILE A 27 4.57 -1.87 36.85
CA ILE A 27 5.16 -0.63 36.29
C ILE A 27 5.79 -0.91 34.91
N ALA A 28 6.53 -2.01 34.76
CA ALA A 28 7.14 -2.38 33.48
C ALA A 28 6.09 -2.59 32.38
N VAL A 29 4.99 -3.27 32.68
CA VAL A 29 3.88 -3.48 31.74
C VAL A 29 3.23 -2.16 31.33
N VAL A 30 3.00 -1.25 32.28
CA VAL A 30 2.41 0.08 31.99
C VAL A 30 3.35 0.90 31.10
N ILE A 31 4.65 0.90 31.36
CA ILE A 31 5.63 1.63 30.53
C ILE A 31 5.64 1.06 29.11
N ILE A 32 5.67 -0.27 28.95
CA ILE A 32 5.61 -0.90 27.64
C ILE A 32 4.31 -0.54 26.92
N ALA A 33 3.17 -0.59 27.61
CA ALA A 33 1.88 -0.20 27.04
C ALA A 33 1.88 1.26 26.57
N VAL A 34 2.41 2.19 27.37
CA VAL A 34 2.52 3.61 27.00
C VAL A 34 3.47 3.82 25.82
N LEU A 35 4.59 3.10 25.75
CA LEU A 35 5.51 3.18 24.62
C LEU A 35 4.91 2.61 23.34
N VAL A 36 4.19 1.49 23.44
CA VAL A 36 3.49 0.89 22.29
C VAL A 36 2.34 1.79 21.83
N ILE A 37 1.49 2.25 22.74
CA ILE A 37 0.38 3.17 22.42
C ILE A 37 0.92 4.49 21.87
N GLY A 38 1.94 5.07 22.51
CA GLY A 38 2.59 6.29 22.05
C GLY A 38 3.27 6.11 20.69
N GLY A 39 3.92 4.97 20.45
CA GLY A 39 4.53 4.64 19.16
C GLY A 39 3.49 4.46 18.06
N VAL A 40 2.39 3.75 18.33
CA VAL A 40 1.27 3.59 17.39
C VAL A 40 0.62 4.94 17.10
N LEU A 41 0.33 5.74 18.14
CA LEU A 41 -0.30 7.06 18.00
C LEU A 41 0.60 8.05 17.24
N TRP A 42 1.92 7.99 17.43
CA TRP A 42 2.87 8.81 16.70
C TRP A 42 3.00 8.37 15.23
N GLN A 43 3.04 7.05 14.97
CA GLN A 43 3.02 6.52 13.61
C GLN A 43 1.72 6.90 12.86
N SER A 44 0.58 6.92 13.55
CA SER A 44 -0.69 7.40 13.00
C SER A 44 -0.84 8.92 12.99
N GLY A 45 0.03 9.65 13.69
CA GLY A 45 -0.01 11.10 13.87
C GLY A 45 0.80 11.88 12.83
N SER A 46 1.56 11.20 11.98
CA SER A 46 2.13 11.76 10.75
C SER A 46 1.05 11.89 9.66
N THR A 47 -0.04 12.57 9.99
CA THR A 47 -0.97 13.15 9.04
C THR A 47 -0.47 14.53 8.67
N ASP A 48 0.73 14.62 8.07
CA ASP A 48 0.79 15.52 6.93
C ASP A 48 -0.28 14.99 5.99
N SER A 49 -1.10 15.87 5.42
CA SER A 49 -2.07 15.48 4.40
C SER A 49 -1.36 14.57 3.41
N ARG A 50 -1.60 13.24 3.52
CA ARG A 50 -1.38 12.35 2.39
C ARG A 50 -2.13 13.05 1.28
N ASN A 51 -1.40 13.48 0.28
CA ASN A 51 -1.98 14.19 -0.84
C ASN A 51 -2.77 13.09 -1.54
N ASP A 52 -4.03 12.91 -1.13
CA ASP A 52 -4.91 11.83 -1.55
C ASP A 52 -5.51 12.20 -2.90
N GLY A 53 -5.71 11.18 -3.73
CA GLY A 53 -6.14 11.31 -5.10
C GLY A 53 -5.26 10.55 -6.08
N TYR A 54 -5.80 10.45 -7.29
CA TYR A 54 -5.10 9.90 -8.44
C TYR A 54 -3.96 10.82 -8.84
N GLY A 55 -2.76 10.26 -9.03
CA GLY A 55 -1.55 11.04 -9.29
C GLY A 55 -1.20 11.16 -10.76
N THR A 56 -0.76 12.34 -11.18
CA THR A 56 -0.16 12.57 -12.49
C THR A 56 1.21 13.17 -12.28
N VAL A 57 2.23 12.63 -12.96
CA VAL A 57 3.59 13.19 -12.89
C VAL A 57 3.63 14.53 -13.62
N SER A 58 4.46 15.45 -13.15
CA SER A 58 4.54 16.82 -13.68
C SER A 58 5.94 17.19 -14.16
N ASN A 59 6.95 16.40 -13.79
CA ASN A 59 8.32 16.60 -14.19
C ASN A 59 8.55 16.10 -15.63
N ALA A 60 8.88 17.02 -16.53
CA ALA A 60 9.13 16.72 -17.95
C ALA A 60 10.39 15.87 -18.21
N ALA A 61 11.20 15.58 -17.19
CA ALA A 61 12.33 14.66 -17.28
C ALA A 61 11.97 13.21 -16.93
N VAL A 62 10.75 12.95 -16.44
CA VAL A 62 10.26 11.59 -16.19
C VAL A 62 10.06 10.89 -17.53
N ASP A 63 10.59 9.68 -17.62
CA ASP A 63 10.45 8.82 -18.78
C ASP A 63 9.36 7.77 -18.53
N VAL A 64 8.73 7.33 -19.62
CA VAL A 64 7.86 6.14 -19.65
C VAL A 64 8.41 5.15 -20.67
N THR A 65 8.54 3.90 -20.28
CA THR A 65 9.03 2.82 -21.17
C THR A 65 8.14 1.60 -21.07
N LEU A 66 7.72 1.08 -22.22
CA LEU A 66 7.05 -0.21 -22.35
C LEU A 66 8.12 -1.31 -22.56
N ASP A 67 8.18 -2.27 -21.64
CA ASP A 67 9.07 -3.43 -21.71
C ASP A 67 8.46 -4.57 -22.57
N ASP A 68 9.30 -5.49 -23.06
CA ASP A 68 8.90 -6.63 -23.92
C ASP A 68 7.90 -7.59 -23.24
N ASP A 69 7.84 -7.59 -21.90
CA ASP A 69 6.89 -8.38 -21.11
C ASP A 69 5.54 -7.69 -20.90
N GLY A 70 5.36 -6.49 -21.46
CA GLY A 70 4.15 -5.69 -21.38
C GLY A 70 4.05 -4.81 -20.14
N THR A 71 5.08 -4.78 -19.29
CA THR A 71 5.14 -3.89 -18.12
C THR A 71 5.53 -2.48 -18.53
N ILE A 72 5.03 -1.49 -17.80
CA ILE A 72 5.29 -0.08 -18.07
C ILE A 72 6.08 0.51 -16.90
N LEU A 73 7.30 0.97 -17.15
CA LEU A 73 8.12 1.64 -16.16
C LEU A 73 7.97 3.16 -16.31
N LEU A 74 7.57 3.83 -15.23
CA LEU A 74 7.44 5.28 -15.12
C LEU A 74 8.42 5.81 -14.06
N GLY A 75 9.35 6.67 -14.43
CA GLY A 75 10.35 7.17 -13.49
C GLY A 75 11.44 8.03 -14.13
N LEU A 76 12.23 8.69 -13.28
CA LEU A 76 13.50 9.26 -13.74
C LEU A 76 14.53 8.14 -14.04
N PRO A 77 15.41 8.30 -15.05
CA PRO A 77 16.42 7.28 -15.42
C PRO A 77 17.33 6.81 -14.28
N ASP A 78 17.53 7.64 -13.26
CA ASP A 78 18.42 7.41 -12.12
C ASP A 78 17.68 7.14 -10.80
N ALA A 79 16.39 6.82 -10.85
CA ALA A 79 15.59 6.49 -9.67
C ALA A 79 16.23 5.36 -8.85
N ALA A 80 16.34 5.57 -7.53
CA ALA A 80 17.11 4.68 -6.66
C ALA A 80 16.41 3.35 -6.35
N THR A 81 15.08 3.30 -6.43
CA THR A 81 14.25 2.15 -6.08
C THR A 81 13.12 1.99 -7.07
N THR A 82 12.75 0.76 -7.39
CA THR A 82 11.57 0.45 -8.22
C THR A 82 10.49 -0.20 -7.36
N ILE A 83 9.25 0.26 -7.51
CA ILE A 83 8.05 -0.34 -6.93
C ILE A 83 7.30 -1.07 -8.03
N ASP A 84 7.02 -2.36 -7.85
CA ASP A 84 6.17 -3.13 -8.74
C ASP A 84 4.71 -3.09 -8.26
N ILE A 85 3.81 -2.60 -9.12
CA ILE A 85 2.38 -2.49 -8.84
C ILE A 85 1.61 -3.40 -9.80
N PHE A 86 0.76 -4.28 -9.26
CA PHE A 86 -0.04 -5.23 -10.02
C PHE A 86 -1.51 -4.85 -9.93
N GLU A 87 -2.11 -4.48 -11.05
CA GLU A 87 -3.44 -3.89 -11.07
C GLU A 87 -4.29 -4.42 -12.21
N ASP A 88 -5.61 -4.37 -12.05
CA ASP A 88 -6.56 -4.58 -13.14
C ASP A 88 -7.45 -3.33 -13.22
N PRO A 89 -7.62 -2.71 -14.42
CA PRO A 89 -8.42 -1.51 -14.62
C PRO A 89 -9.85 -1.56 -14.05
N MET A 90 -10.45 -2.75 -13.92
CA MET A 90 -11.80 -2.93 -13.36
C MET A 90 -11.82 -3.17 -11.84
N CYS A 91 -10.66 -3.40 -11.22
CA CYS A 91 -10.58 -3.78 -9.81
C CYS A 91 -10.85 -2.56 -8.90
N PRO A 92 -11.89 -2.60 -8.05
CA PRO A 92 -12.21 -1.48 -7.16
C PRO A 92 -11.15 -1.28 -6.07
N TYR A 93 -10.42 -2.32 -5.67
CA TYR A 93 -9.32 -2.21 -4.71
C TYR A 93 -8.04 -1.64 -5.32
N CYS A 94 -7.84 -1.80 -6.64
CA CYS A 94 -6.78 -1.09 -7.35
C CYS A 94 -7.13 0.40 -7.45
N ALA A 95 -8.40 0.74 -7.71
CA ALA A 95 -8.85 2.12 -7.65
C ALA A 95 -8.70 2.74 -6.25
N GLU A 96 -8.94 1.99 -5.17
CA GLU A 96 -8.68 2.44 -3.80
C GLU A 96 -7.19 2.68 -3.54
N LEU A 97 -6.31 1.76 -3.99
CA LEU A 97 -4.86 1.95 -3.91
C LEU A 97 -4.42 3.24 -4.62
N GLU A 98 -4.88 3.44 -5.85
CA GLU A 98 -4.55 4.62 -6.66
C GLU A 98 -5.12 5.90 -6.08
N HIS A 99 -6.30 5.84 -5.47
CA HIS A 99 -6.86 6.98 -4.76
C HIS A 99 -6.06 7.31 -3.49
N GLU A 100 -5.65 6.33 -2.70
CA GLU A 100 -4.93 6.57 -1.45
C GLU A 100 -3.46 6.97 -1.64
N HIS A 101 -2.81 6.45 -2.68
CA HIS A 101 -1.36 6.53 -2.86
C HIS A 101 -0.90 7.09 -4.20
N GLY A 102 -1.76 7.21 -5.22
CA GLY A 102 -1.36 7.61 -6.57
C GLY A 102 -0.64 8.96 -6.59
N GLN A 103 -1.20 9.97 -5.91
CA GLN A 103 -0.59 11.31 -5.86
C GLN A 103 0.68 11.37 -5.00
N GLU A 104 0.85 10.49 -4.01
CA GLU A 104 2.11 10.31 -3.26
C GLU A 104 3.19 9.70 -4.18
N LEU A 105 2.84 8.64 -4.92
CA LEU A 105 3.72 7.98 -5.87
C LEU A 105 4.15 8.93 -7.00
N ALA A 106 3.23 9.71 -7.55
CA ALA A 106 3.54 10.69 -8.60
C ALA A 106 4.57 11.73 -8.14
N GLN A 107 4.43 12.24 -6.89
CA GLN A 107 5.43 13.14 -6.31
C GLN A 107 6.78 12.45 -6.11
N ALA A 108 6.78 11.22 -5.58
CA ALA A 108 8.01 10.47 -5.37
C ALA A 108 8.73 10.12 -6.69
N ILE A 109 7.98 9.92 -7.78
CA ILE A 109 8.49 9.78 -9.15
C ILE A 109 9.10 11.11 -9.63
N ASP A 110 8.36 12.22 -9.50
CA ASP A 110 8.81 13.55 -9.92
C ASP A 110 10.12 13.96 -9.22
N GLU A 111 10.29 13.56 -7.96
CA GLU A 111 11.49 13.79 -7.14
C GLU A 111 12.65 12.82 -7.45
N GLY A 112 12.41 11.75 -8.21
CA GLY A 112 13.42 10.71 -8.51
C GLY A 112 13.68 9.73 -7.37
N THR A 113 12.85 9.74 -6.33
CA THR A 113 12.98 8.84 -5.19
C THR A 113 12.65 7.41 -5.58
N VAL A 114 11.63 7.23 -6.42
CA VAL A 114 11.19 5.92 -6.91
C VAL A 114 10.89 5.96 -8.41
N ALA A 115 10.98 4.80 -9.05
CA ALA A 115 10.28 4.50 -10.30
C ALA A 115 9.16 3.50 -9.99
N VAL A 116 8.07 3.55 -10.74
CA VAL A 116 6.97 2.59 -10.61
C VAL A 116 6.90 1.74 -11.86
N ARG A 117 6.91 0.42 -11.68
CA ARG A 117 6.66 -0.56 -12.74
C ARG A 117 5.23 -1.06 -12.61
N TYR A 118 4.38 -0.66 -13.56
CA TYR A 118 3.00 -1.08 -13.64
C TYR A 118 2.90 -2.41 -14.39
N HIS A 119 2.37 -3.41 -13.70
CA HIS A 119 1.93 -4.69 -14.23
C HIS A 119 0.41 -4.64 -14.37
N ILE A 120 -0.07 -4.11 -15.49
CA ILE A 120 -1.51 -3.96 -15.73
C ILE A 120 -2.03 -5.27 -16.31
N LEU A 121 -2.96 -5.90 -15.61
CA LEU A 121 -3.50 -7.23 -15.84
C LEU A 121 -4.96 -7.15 -16.30
N ALA A 122 -5.46 -8.29 -16.80
CA ALA A 122 -6.83 -8.44 -17.27
C ALA A 122 -7.55 -9.66 -16.66
N PHE A 123 -7.37 -9.88 -15.35
CA PHE A 123 -7.96 -11.04 -14.67
C PHE A 123 -9.47 -10.87 -14.38
N LEU A 124 -10.02 -9.67 -14.54
CA LEU A 124 -11.43 -9.35 -14.32
C LEU A 124 -12.27 -9.25 -15.61
N ASP A 125 -11.71 -9.52 -16.79
CA ASP A 125 -12.44 -9.48 -18.08
C ASP A 125 -13.80 -10.19 -18.04
N ARG A 126 -13.86 -11.37 -17.41
CA ARG A 126 -15.10 -12.16 -17.27
C ARG A 126 -16.21 -11.49 -16.47
N LEU A 127 -15.88 -10.46 -15.68
CA LEU A 127 -16.81 -9.67 -14.89
C LEU A 127 -17.21 -8.38 -15.63
N SER A 128 -16.61 -8.08 -16.77
CA SER A 128 -16.99 -6.92 -17.58
C SER A 128 -18.25 -7.20 -18.41
N SER A 129 -18.95 -6.13 -18.79
CA SER A 129 -20.13 -6.24 -19.64
C SER A 129 -19.79 -6.72 -21.05
N SER A 130 -18.64 -6.32 -21.59
CA SER A 130 -18.14 -6.75 -22.90
C SER A 130 -17.45 -8.11 -22.86
N GLY A 131 -17.01 -8.56 -21.69
CA GLY A 131 -16.21 -9.77 -21.49
C GLY A 131 -14.71 -9.59 -21.80
N ASP A 132 -14.26 -8.37 -22.09
CA ASP A 132 -12.89 -8.05 -22.53
C ASP A 132 -12.41 -6.63 -22.15
N TYR A 133 -13.10 -5.94 -21.24
CA TYR A 133 -12.76 -4.55 -20.90
C TYR A 133 -11.35 -4.39 -20.33
N SER A 134 -10.95 -5.22 -19.37
CA SER A 134 -9.63 -5.10 -18.74
C SER A 134 -8.53 -5.31 -19.79
N THR A 135 -8.68 -6.27 -20.70
CA THR A 135 -7.76 -6.46 -21.83
C THR A 135 -7.67 -5.21 -22.71
N ARG A 136 -8.80 -4.59 -23.05
CA ARG A 136 -8.81 -3.36 -23.87
C ARG A 136 -8.19 -2.17 -23.14
N ALA A 137 -8.43 -2.03 -21.85
CA ALA A 137 -7.84 -0.98 -21.00
C ALA A 137 -6.34 -1.18 -20.77
N VAL A 138 -5.86 -2.43 -20.63
CA VAL A 138 -4.41 -2.76 -20.61
C VAL A 138 -3.76 -2.33 -21.93
N ALA A 139 -4.34 -2.72 -23.06
CA ALA A 139 -3.82 -2.35 -24.37
C ALA A 139 -3.80 -0.82 -24.58
N ALA A 140 -4.84 -0.11 -24.09
CA ALA A 140 -4.88 1.35 -24.15
C ALA A 140 -3.74 1.98 -23.34
N ASN A 141 -3.47 1.51 -22.12
CA ASN A 141 -2.33 1.98 -21.32
C ASN A 141 -1.00 1.78 -22.05
N GLN A 142 -0.81 0.61 -22.66
CA GLN A 142 0.40 0.32 -23.44
C GLN A 142 0.53 1.26 -24.65
N CYS A 143 -0.56 1.51 -25.39
CA CYS A 143 -0.55 2.47 -26.50
C CYS A 143 -0.20 3.89 -26.05
N VAL A 144 -0.67 4.34 -24.88
CA VAL A 144 -0.31 5.65 -24.34
C VAL A 144 1.16 5.67 -23.91
N ALA A 145 1.65 4.62 -23.26
CA ALA A 145 3.07 4.49 -22.89
C ALA A 145 4.00 4.47 -24.11
N GLU A 146 3.60 3.83 -25.21
CA GLU A 146 4.36 3.81 -26.48
C GLU A 146 4.54 5.20 -27.11
N THR A 147 3.72 6.18 -26.74
CA THR A 147 3.92 7.57 -27.20
C THR A 147 5.19 8.21 -26.62
N GLY A 148 5.71 7.66 -25.51
CA GLY A 148 6.83 8.22 -24.76
C GLY A 148 6.47 9.44 -23.92
N ASP A 149 5.18 9.83 -23.85
CA ASP A 149 4.73 10.95 -23.02
C ASP A 149 4.33 10.45 -21.63
N ALA A 150 5.25 10.60 -20.67
CA ALA A 150 5.06 10.17 -19.29
C ALA A 150 3.91 10.88 -18.57
N ILE A 151 3.68 12.16 -18.90
CA ILE A 151 2.59 12.95 -18.32
C ILE A 151 1.26 12.42 -18.85
N ALA A 152 1.16 12.18 -20.16
CA ALA A 152 -0.04 11.60 -20.76
C ALA A 152 -0.31 10.19 -20.23
N PHE A 153 0.72 9.34 -20.09
CA PHE A 153 0.57 8.00 -19.51
C PHE A 153 0.03 8.04 -18.08
N SER A 154 0.68 8.80 -17.19
CA SER A 154 0.23 8.87 -15.79
C SER A 154 -1.16 9.50 -15.65
N ALA A 155 -1.51 10.49 -16.47
CA ALA A 155 -2.85 11.06 -16.51
C ALA A 155 -3.90 10.04 -16.98
N PHE A 156 -3.56 9.24 -17.99
CA PHE A 156 -4.43 8.20 -18.51
C PHE A 156 -4.66 7.06 -17.51
N HIS A 157 -3.57 6.59 -16.89
CA HIS A 157 -3.63 5.56 -15.84
C HIS A 157 -4.49 6.04 -14.65
N ALA A 158 -4.25 7.25 -14.15
CA ALA A 158 -5.07 7.90 -13.14
C ALA A 158 -6.55 8.01 -13.54
N ALA A 159 -6.83 8.41 -14.78
CA ALA A 159 -8.19 8.56 -15.28
C ALA A 159 -8.95 7.23 -15.31
N ILE A 160 -8.32 6.13 -15.71
CA ILE A 160 -8.93 4.80 -15.75
C ILE A 160 -9.42 4.35 -14.38
N PHE A 161 -8.66 4.63 -13.32
CA PHE A 161 -9.02 4.22 -11.96
C PHE A 161 -9.96 5.19 -11.25
N SER A 162 -10.27 6.34 -11.87
CA SER A 162 -11.20 7.31 -11.31
C SER A 162 -12.64 6.78 -11.24
N PRO A 163 -13.46 7.22 -10.26
CA PRO A 163 -14.84 6.75 -10.13
C PRO A 163 -15.73 7.07 -11.34
N ASP A 164 -15.34 8.07 -12.13
CA ASP A 164 -16.08 8.50 -13.31
C ASP A 164 -15.86 7.58 -14.53
N ASN A 165 -14.73 6.87 -14.57
CA ASN A 165 -14.34 6.04 -15.72
C ASN A 165 -14.16 4.55 -15.39
N GLN A 166 -14.01 4.16 -14.12
CA GLN A 166 -13.90 2.75 -13.77
C GLN A 166 -15.28 2.07 -13.86
N PRO A 167 -15.48 1.08 -14.75
CA PRO A 167 -16.71 0.30 -14.77
C PRO A 167 -16.81 -0.60 -13.55
N ALA A 168 -18.03 -0.82 -13.07
CA ALA A 168 -18.30 -1.73 -11.97
C ALA A 168 -18.15 -3.21 -12.40
N GLU A 169 -17.57 -4.03 -11.54
CA GLU A 169 -17.60 -5.49 -11.69
C GLU A 169 -19.04 -6.01 -11.78
N GLY A 170 -19.35 -6.77 -12.83
CA GLY A 170 -20.70 -7.30 -13.07
C GLY A 170 -21.73 -6.22 -13.46
N GLY A 171 -21.27 -5.04 -13.87
CA GLY A 171 -22.13 -3.95 -14.35
C GLY A 171 -22.76 -4.23 -15.72
N ASP A 172 -23.75 -3.41 -16.08
CA ASP A 172 -24.51 -3.52 -17.34
C ASP A 172 -23.79 -2.90 -18.56
N SER A 173 -22.66 -2.21 -18.35
CA SER A 173 -21.88 -1.56 -19.41
C SER A 173 -20.43 -1.31 -18.99
N ASP A 174 -19.54 -1.20 -19.98
CA ASP A 174 -18.16 -0.73 -19.84
C ASP A 174 -17.77 0.16 -21.04
N HIS A 175 -16.60 0.82 -20.98
CA HIS A 175 -16.18 1.74 -22.05
C HIS A 175 -15.82 1.02 -23.34
N SER A 176 -16.20 1.57 -24.49
CA SER A 176 -15.70 1.16 -25.81
C SER A 176 -14.27 1.66 -26.07
N ASN A 177 -13.64 1.20 -27.15
CA ASN A 177 -12.32 1.68 -27.55
C ASN A 177 -12.32 3.18 -27.88
N GLU A 178 -13.40 3.69 -28.48
CA GLU A 178 -13.55 5.12 -28.77
C GLU A 178 -13.70 5.95 -27.50
N GLN A 179 -14.24 5.38 -26.43
CA GLN A 179 -14.32 6.05 -25.12
C GLN A 179 -13.00 5.99 -24.38
N LEU A 180 -12.26 4.86 -24.46
CA LEU A 180 -10.92 4.74 -23.91
C LEU A 180 -9.88 5.63 -24.63
N ALA A 181 -10.15 6.06 -25.86
CA ALA A 181 -9.23 6.90 -26.64
C ALA A 181 -9.46 8.41 -26.46
N GLN A 182 -10.41 8.82 -25.61
CA GLN A 182 -10.74 10.22 -25.31
C GLN A 182 -10.06 10.69 -24.04
#